data_AF-A0A9W9C836-F1
#
_entry.id   AF-A0A9W9C836-F1
#
_cell.length_a   1.000
_cell.length_b   1.000
_cell.length_c   1.000
_cell.angle_alpha   90.00
_cell.angle_beta   90.00
_cell.angle_gamma   90.00
#
_symmetry.space_group_name_H-M   'P 1'
#
loop_
_entity.id
_entity.type
_entity.pdbx_description
1 polymer ?
#
loop_
_entity_poly.entity_id
_entity_poly.type
_entity_poly.pdbx_seq_one_letter_code
_entity_poly.pdbx_strand_id
1 'polypeptide(L)'
;MHSYAALGMLALAGSAMAAPRPHWGNHGGNAHVVYETAVVTVIVGPDGQPIGGAAPTPAPEPTQGYGTPPAEPTSVVVEQPAPTPSPEQSSAPPSYQQPSPSPSPEPSTPAAEPTPTPTPEPSSPPSSGGGYIDTVNTWRAKLGLSNLSQDDTLQNNALKTCDDGNGEMKHELNPGTFGQVLAPGQPDEFEKVFVGGWLCEKPDMPGMDGICASMSDGWAYNGQTGHADILSSKDYTKIGCSNAKGIWGCDVA
;
A
#
# COMPACT_ATOMS: atom_id res chain seq x y z
N MET A 1 11.58 -48.34 -5.89
CA MET A 1 11.18 -47.24 -4.99
C MET A 1 12.45 -46.69 -4.36
N HIS A 2 13.04 -45.64 -4.94
CA HIS A 2 14.11 -44.88 -4.31
C HIS A 2 13.83 -43.42 -4.64
N SER A 3 13.36 -42.67 -3.65
CA SER A 3 13.07 -41.24 -3.77
C SER A 3 14.35 -40.47 -3.55
N TYR A 4 14.79 -39.69 -4.55
CA TYR A 4 15.88 -38.74 -4.41
C TYR A 4 15.31 -37.42 -3.88
N ALA A 5 15.73 -37.00 -2.69
CA ALA A 5 15.39 -35.71 -2.12
C ALA A 5 16.28 -34.63 -2.76
N ALA A 6 15.68 -33.67 -3.46
CA ALA A 6 16.36 -32.46 -3.88
C ALA A 6 16.38 -31.47 -2.71
N LEU A 7 17.58 -31.06 -2.28
CA LEU A 7 17.79 -30.02 -1.27
C LEU A 7 17.92 -28.67 -1.98
N GLY A 8 16.87 -27.86 -1.94
CA GLY A 8 16.96 -26.43 -2.26
C GLY A 8 17.17 -25.63 -0.98
N MET A 9 18.31 -24.95 -0.85
CA MET A 9 18.51 -23.93 0.20
C MET A 9 18.08 -22.57 -0.35
N LEU A 10 17.04 -21.99 0.22
CA LEU A 10 16.71 -20.58 0.05
C LEU A 10 17.15 -19.84 1.31
N ALA A 11 18.19 -19.02 1.20
CA ALA A 11 18.58 -18.10 2.27
C ALA A 11 17.84 -16.77 2.06
N LEU A 12 16.81 -16.51 2.88
CA LEU A 12 16.25 -15.16 3.00
C LEU A 12 17.06 -14.39 4.04
N ALA A 13 17.87 -13.44 3.58
CA ALA A 13 18.46 -12.43 4.44
C ALA A 13 17.42 -11.32 4.64
N GLY A 14 16.71 -11.34 5.76
CA GLY A 14 15.84 -10.24 6.19
C GLY A 14 16.61 -9.29 7.09
N SER A 15 16.85 -8.06 6.64
CA SER A 15 17.41 -7.01 7.49
C SER A 15 16.28 -6.27 8.21
N ALA A 16 16.14 -6.47 9.51
CA ALA A 16 15.24 -5.66 10.34
C ALA A 16 16.00 -4.40 10.79
N MET A 17 15.65 -3.24 10.21
CA MET A 17 16.19 -1.95 10.65
C MET A 17 15.37 -1.43 11.83
N ALA A 18 15.84 -1.63 13.06
CA ALA A 18 15.33 -0.90 14.20
C ALA A 18 15.96 0.50 14.20
N ALA A 19 15.33 1.47 13.51
CA ALA A 19 15.77 2.86 13.57
C ALA A 19 15.47 3.43 14.96
N PRO A 20 16.46 3.94 15.72
CA PRO A 20 16.20 4.57 16.99
C PRO A 20 15.34 5.83 16.80
N ARG A 21 14.30 5.97 17.62
CA ARG A 21 13.47 7.19 17.71
C ARG A 21 14.39 8.38 18.07
N PRO A 22 14.42 9.46 17.29
CA PRO A 22 15.19 10.64 17.68
C PRO A 22 14.55 11.27 18.91
N HIS A 23 15.26 11.16 20.04
CA HIS A 23 14.97 11.96 21.22
C HIS A 23 15.30 13.41 20.88
N TRP A 24 14.30 14.28 20.77
CA TRP A 24 14.46 15.72 20.58
C TRP A 24 15.07 16.33 21.85
N GLY A 25 16.40 16.26 21.96
CA GLY A 25 17.19 16.79 23.06
C GLY A 25 18.59 17.12 22.56
N ASN A 26 18.94 18.39 22.68
CA ASN A 26 20.12 19.05 22.13
C ASN A 26 21.46 18.53 22.69
N HIS A 27 21.93 17.37 22.24
CA HIS A 27 23.32 16.93 22.39
C HIS A 27 23.77 16.14 21.16
N GLY A 28 24.83 16.62 20.48
CA GLY A 28 25.43 16.03 19.28
C GLY A 28 26.14 14.69 19.54
N GLY A 29 25.38 13.68 19.94
CA GLY A 29 25.84 12.29 20.02
C GLY A 29 25.66 11.61 18.67
N ASN A 30 26.75 11.10 18.09
CA ASN A 30 26.70 10.26 16.90
C ASN A 30 25.77 9.06 17.17
N ALA A 31 24.71 8.91 16.36
CA ALA A 31 23.84 7.75 16.45
C ALA A 31 24.65 6.48 16.14
N HIS A 32 24.79 5.60 17.13
CA HIS A 32 25.36 4.29 16.92
C HIS A 32 24.29 3.39 16.32
N VAL A 33 24.38 3.16 15.00
CA VAL A 33 23.52 2.20 14.32
C VAL A 33 24.06 0.80 14.60
N VAL A 34 23.26 -0.02 15.27
CA VAL A 34 23.53 -1.45 15.47
C VAL A 34 22.65 -2.20 14.48
N TYR A 35 23.24 -2.99 13.59
CA TYR A 35 22.52 -3.89 12.70
C TYR A 35 22.61 -5.32 13.24
N GLU A 36 21.49 -6.03 13.22
CA GLU A 36 21.41 -7.46 13.51
C GLU A 36 21.00 -8.18 12.22
N THR A 37 21.85 -9.12 11.76
CA THR A 37 21.57 -9.93 10.57
C THR A 37 21.20 -11.33 11.02
N ALA A 38 19.93 -11.70 10.84
CA ALA A 38 19.46 -13.06 11.05
C ALA A 38 19.43 -13.82 9.71
N VAL A 39 20.08 -14.98 9.67
CA VAL A 39 19.98 -15.92 8.54
C VAL A 39 19.01 -17.02 8.92
N VAL A 40 17.89 -17.11 8.20
CA VAL A 40 16.90 -18.17 8.41
C VAL A 40 17.00 -19.16 7.25
N THR A 41 17.30 -20.42 7.58
CA THR A 41 17.29 -21.51 6.61
C THR A 41 15.92 -22.18 6.64
N VAL A 42 15.18 -22.12 5.53
CA VAL A 42 13.92 -22.83 5.37
C VAL A 42 14.16 -24.05 4.48
N ILE A 43 13.79 -25.23 4.99
CA ILE A 43 13.79 -26.47 4.20
C ILE A 43 12.38 -26.65 3.64
N VAL A 44 12.27 -26.77 2.32
CA VAL A 44 11.00 -26.93 1.61
C VAL A 44 10.89 -28.37 1.09
N GLY A 45 9.72 -28.99 1.32
CA GLY A 45 9.40 -30.34 0.89
C GLY A 45 9.09 -30.44 -0.59
N PRO A 46 8.96 -31.66 -1.13
CA PRO A 46 8.66 -31.91 -2.54
C PRO A 46 7.27 -31.39 -2.99
N ASP A 47 6.40 -31.04 -2.04
CA ASP A 47 5.10 -30.40 -2.25
C ASP A 47 5.17 -28.86 -2.23
N GLY A 48 6.36 -28.28 -2.09
CA GLY A 48 6.56 -26.83 -2.02
C GLY A 48 6.21 -26.22 -0.66
N GLN A 49 5.88 -27.03 0.35
CA GLN A 49 5.57 -26.55 1.70
C GLN A 49 6.80 -26.62 2.62
N PRO A 50 6.97 -25.66 3.55
CA PRO A 50 8.06 -25.71 4.53
C PRO A 50 7.90 -26.94 5.43
N ILE A 51 8.95 -27.77 5.51
CA ILE A 51 8.98 -28.94 6.38
C ILE A 51 9.29 -28.44 7.79
N GLY A 52 8.26 -28.28 8.62
CA GLY A 52 8.41 -27.73 9.97
C GLY A 52 9.38 -28.57 10.81
N GLY A 53 10.49 -27.96 11.27
CA GLY A 53 11.38 -28.63 12.21
C GLY A 53 12.79 -28.07 12.40
N ALA A 54 13.29 -27.16 11.57
CA ALA A 54 14.58 -26.54 11.84
C ALA A 54 14.41 -25.43 12.90
N ALA A 55 14.89 -25.67 14.13
CA ALA A 55 15.05 -24.60 15.10
C ALA A 55 16.00 -23.54 14.51
N PRO A 56 15.70 -22.23 14.67
CA PRO A 56 16.58 -21.19 14.16
C PRO A 56 17.97 -21.36 14.78
N THR A 57 19.01 -21.28 13.95
CA THR A 57 20.39 -21.20 14.43
C THR A 57 20.49 -19.98 15.34
N PRO A 58 21.05 -20.09 16.56
CA PRO A 58 21.21 -18.94 17.45
C PRO A 58 21.93 -17.80 16.73
N ALA A 59 21.41 -16.58 16.85
CA ALA A 59 22.05 -15.39 16.31
C ALA A 59 23.47 -15.25 16.92
N PRO A 60 24.48 -14.83 16.12
CA PRO A 60 25.80 -14.56 16.66
C PRO A 60 25.73 -13.44 17.71
N GLU A 61 26.54 -13.54 18.77
CA GLU A 61 26.62 -12.48 19.79
C GLU A 61 27.03 -11.14 19.15
N PRO A 62 26.43 -10.02 19.56
CA PRO A 62 26.72 -8.71 18.99
C PRO A 62 28.19 -8.33 19.26
N THR A 63 28.98 -8.26 18.19
CA THR A 63 30.36 -7.79 18.27
C THR A 63 30.38 -6.27 18.44
N GLN A 64 30.72 -5.80 19.65
CA GLN A 64 30.94 -4.38 19.90
C GLN A 64 32.37 -3.99 19.48
N GLY A 65 32.50 -3.44 18.28
CA GLY A 65 33.75 -2.88 17.80
C GLY A 65 33.60 -2.21 16.44
N TYR A 66 34.42 -1.19 16.19
CA TYR A 66 34.59 -0.57 14.86
C TYR A 66 35.25 -1.58 13.91
N GLY A 67 34.49 -2.55 13.45
CA GLY A 67 34.90 -3.57 12.49
C GLY A 67 34.71 -3.08 11.06
N THR A 68 35.68 -3.39 10.22
CA THR A 68 35.65 -3.28 8.76
C THR A 68 34.30 -3.77 8.21
N PRO A 69 33.71 -3.12 7.19
CA PRO A 69 32.44 -3.55 6.59
C PRO A 69 32.46 -5.05 6.27
N PRO A 70 31.34 -5.77 6.44
CA PRO A 70 31.26 -7.19 6.16
C PRO A 70 31.70 -7.48 4.72
N ALA A 71 32.47 -8.54 4.52
CA ALA A 71 32.82 -9.00 3.19
C ALA A 71 31.54 -9.31 2.39
N GLU A 72 31.56 -8.97 1.10
CA GLU A 72 30.45 -9.23 0.18
C GLU A 72 30.04 -10.71 0.22
N PRO A 73 28.74 -11.03 0.14
CA PRO A 73 28.27 -12.41 0.20
C PRO A 73 28.82 -13.20 -0.98
N THR A 74 29.55 -14.28 -0.68
CA THR A 74 30.02 -15.24 -1.68
C THR A 74 28.83 -15.98 -2.28
N SER A 75 28.52 -15.71 -3.56
CA SER A 75 27.50 -16.45 -4.30
C SER A 75 28.01 -17.86 -4.63
N VAL A 76 27.40 -18.88 -4.04
CA VAL A 76 27.65 -20.28 -4.40
C VAL A 76 26.72 -20.63 -5.56
N VAL A 77 27.27 -20.78 -6.77
CA VAL A 77 26.51 -21.25 -7.94
C VAL A 77 26.37 -22.76 -7.82
N VAL A 78 25.15 -23.23 -7.53
CA VAL A 78 24.81 -24.66 -7.56
C VAL A 78 24.45 -25.01 -9.00
N GLU A 79 25.23 -25.91 -9.60
CA GLU A 79 25.00 -26.41 -10.96
C GLU A 79 23.67 -27.19 -11.02
N GLN A 80 22.76 -26.73 -11.86
CA GLN A 80 21.45 -27.35 -12.08
C GLN A 80 21.62 -28.73 -12.75
N PRO A 81 21.08 -29.82 -12.20
CA PRO A 81 21.16 -31.12 -12.85
C PRO A 81 20.39 -31.14 -14.18
N ALA A 82 20.96 -31.85 -15.15
CA ALA A 82 20.48 -31.94 -16.53
C ALA A 82 19.01 -32.43 -16.63
N PRO A 83 18.23 -31.91 -17.58
CA PRO A 83 16.83 -32.31 -17.76
C PRO A 83 16.73 -33.79 -18.17
N THR A 84 15.79 -34.49 -17.56
CA THR A 84 15.38 -35.86 -17.93
C THR A 84 14.64 -35.82 -19.28
N PRO A 85 14.86 -36.77 -20.21
CA PRO A 85 14.16 -36.78 -21.49
C PRO A 85 12.65 -36.95 -21.34
N SER A 86 11.92 -36.12 -22.09
CA SER A 86 10.45 -36.09 -22.16
C SER A 86 9.92 -37.36 -22.82
N PRO A 87 8.85 -38.00 -22.27
CA PRO A 87 8.17 -39.08 -22.99
C PRO A 87 7.41 -38.50 -24.18
N GLU A 88 7.65 -39.08 -25.36
CA GLU A 88 6.81 -38.91 -26.54
C GLU A 88 5.42 -39.50 -26.25
N GLN A 89 4.39 -38.67 -26.33
CA GLN A 89 3.03 -39.19 -26.48
C GLN A 89 2.25 -38.40 -27.52
N SER A 90 2.15 -39.09 -28.66
CA SER A 90 1.18 -38.95 -29.74
C SER A 90 -0.25 -38.70 -29.23
N SER A 91 -0.93 -37.72 -29.83
CA SER A 91 -2.30 -37.83 -30.36
C SER A 91 -2.64 -36.57 -31.16
N ALA A 92 -3.04 -36.77 -32.42
CA ALA A 92 -3.47 -35.70 -33.32
C ALA A 92 -4.76 -35.01 -32.81
N PRO A 93 -4.92 -33.68 -33.01
CA PRO A 93 -6.16 -33.01 -32.67
C PRO A 93 -7.27 -33.37 -33.67
N PRO A 94 -8.54 -33.48 -33.23
CA PRO A 94 -9.67 -33.64 -34.15
C PRO A 94 -9.91 -32.34 -34.94
N SER A 95 -10.17 -32.51 -36.23
CA SER A 95 -10.56 -31.44 -37.16
C SER A 95 -11.96 -30.94 -36.80
N TYR A 96 -12.06 -29.67 -36.41
CA TYR A 96 -13.33 -28.97 -36.26
C TYR A 96 -13.72 -28.36 -37.60
N GLN A 97 -14.89 -28.75 -38.12
CA GLN A 97 -15.50 -28.07 -39.25
C GLN A 97 -15.94 -26.67 -38.84
N GLN A 98 -15.45 -25.67 -39.56
CA GLN A 98 -15.85 -24.27 -39.44
C GLN A 98 -17.33 -24.11 -39.87
N PRO A 99 -18.23 -23.62 -39.00
CA PRO A 99 -19.59 -23.31 -39.42
C PRO A 99 -19.61 -22.11 -40.40
N SER A 100 -20.51 -22.18 -41.36
CA SER A 100 -20.76 -21.19 -42.42
C SER A 100 -21.04 -19.79 -41.84
N PRO A 101 -20.59 -18.70 -42.48
CA PRO A 101 -20.90 -17.34 -42.03
C PRO A 101 -22.41 -17.07 -42.08
N SER A 102 -22.92 -16.50 -40.98
CA SER A 102 -24.28 -15.98 -40.83
C SER A 102 -24.47 -14.74 -41.72
N PRO A 103 -25.67 -14.49 -42.28
CA PRO A 103 -25.91 -13.31 -43.10
C PRO A 103 -25.77 -12.00 -42.30
N SER A 104 -25.19 -11.01 -42.99
CA SER A 104 -24.98 -9.63 -42.52
C SER A 104 -26.29 -8.97 -42.10
N PRO A 105 -26.35 -8.29 -40.94
CA PRO A 105 -27.49 -7.46 -40.60
C PRO A 105 -27.57 -6.21 -41.50
N GLU A 106 -28.80 -5.80 -41.79
CA GLU A 106 -29.16 -4.58 -42.52
C GLU A 106 -28.66 -3.30 -41.81
N PRO A 107 -28.42 -2.20 -42.54
CA PRO A 107 -27.97 -0.94 -41.96
C PRO A 107 -29.06 -0.35 -41.05
N SER A 108 -28.76 -0.23 -39.76
CA SER A 108 -29.58 0.53 -38.82
C SER A 108 -29.36 2.03 -39.02
N THR A 109 -30.47 2.77 -39.02
CA THR A 109 -30.56 4.22 -39.13
C THR A 109 -29.76 4.91 -38.00
N PRO A 110 -29.04 6.02 -38.23
CA PRO A 110 -28.32 6.71 -37.17
C PRO A 110 -29.29 7.24 -36.11
N ALA A 111 -29.12 6.79 -34.87
CA ALA A 111 -29.80 7.37 -33.71
C ALA A 111 -29.29 8.80 -33.48
N ALA A 112 -30.20 9.71 -33.12
CA ALA A 112 -29.89 11.10 -32.83
C ALA A 112 -28.83 11.22 -31.72
N GLU A 113 -27.89 12.12 -31.95
CA GLU A 113 -26.80 12.49 -31.04
C GLU A 113 -27.37 12.93 -29.67
N PRO A 114 -26.91 12.37 -28.54
CA PRO A 114 -27.36 12.82 -27.24
C PRO A 114 -26.91 14.25 -27.00
N THR A 115 -27.86 15.08 -26.59
CA THR A 115 -27.60 16.46 -26.14
C THR A 115 -26.58 16.43 -25.00
N PRO A 116 -25.53 17.27 -25.02
CA PRO A 116 -24.53 17.28 -23.96
C PRO A 116 -25.19 17.63 -22.62
N THR A 117 -25.10 16.72 -21.66
CA THR A 117 -25.42 16.99 -20.26
C THR A 117 -24.53 18.14 -19.77
N PRO A 118 -25.08 19.18 -19.13
CA PRO A 118 -24.26 20.27 -18.60
C PRO A 118 -23.24 19.73 -17.60
N THR A 119 -21.96 20.03 -17.84
CA THR A 119 -20.89 19.91 -16.86
C THR A 119 -21.34 20.62 -15.57
N PRO A 120 -21.34 19.95 -14.40
CA PRO A 120 -21.68 20.63 -13.16
C PRO A 120 -20.71 21.79 -12.92
N GLU A 121 -21.27 22.96 -12.70
CA GLU A 121 -20.54 24.17 -12.32
C GLU A 121 -19.77 23.90 -11.01
N PRO A 122 -18.52 24.38 -10.86
CA PRO A 122 -17.77 24.20 -9.63
C PRO A 122 -18.57 24.78 -8.45
N SER A 123 -19.02 23.90 -7.56
CA SER A 123 -19.67 24.30 -6.31
C SER A 123 -18.76 25.24 -5.55
N SER A 124 -19.30 26.41 -5.20
CA SER A 124 -18.61 27.39 -4.36
C SER A 124 -18.11 26.73 -3.06
N PRO A 125 -16.91 27.09 -2.57
CA PRO A 125 -16.40 26.52 -1.32
C PRO A 125 -17.36 26.87 -0.18
N PRO A 126 -17.76 25.90 0.67
CA PRO A 126 -18.51 26.21 1.88
C PRO A 126 -17.70 27.15 2.78
N SER A 127 -18.43 28.06 3.42
CA SER A 127 -17.92 29.06 4.36
C SER A 127 -17.02 28.46 5.43
N SER A 128 -15.95 29.19 5.72
CA SER A 128 -14.93 28.96 6.76
C SER A 128 -15.60 28.75 8.12
N GLY A 129 -15.78 27.47 8.48
CA GLY A 129 -16.50 27.01 9.65
C GLY A 129 -15.71 25.98 10.46
N GLY A 130 -14.40 25.85 10.23
CA GLY A 130 -13.41 25.33 11.18
C GLY A 130 -13.57 23.85 11.52
N GLY A 131 -13.28 22.97 10.56
CA GLY A 131 -13.21 21.53 10.79
C GLY A 131 -12.38 20.81 9.74
N TYR A 132 -12.13 19.51 9.94
CA TYR A 132 -11.37 18.69 8.99
C TYR A 132 -12.01 18.73 7.58
N ILE A 133 -13.34 18.84 7.50
CA ILE A 133 -14.09 18.81 6.24
C ILE A 133 -13.74 20.00 5.32
N ASP A 134 -13.42 21.16 5.89
CA ASP A 134 -12.96 22.33 5.12
C ASP A 134 -11.63 22.04 4.44
N THR A 135 -10.71 21.35 5.14
CA THR A 135 -9.43 20.92 4.58
C THR A 135 -9.65 19.92 3.45
N VAL A 136 -10.46 18.87 3.69
CA VAL A 136 -10.78 17.85 2.69
C VAL A 136 -11.31 18.50 1.42
N ASN A 137 -12.33 19.36 1.54
CA ASN A 137 -12.97 19.97 0.39
C ASN A 137 -12.11 21.03 -0.30
N THR A 138 -11.27 21.76 0.45
CA THR A 138 -10.28 22.67 -0.14
C THR A 138 -9.31 21.92 -1.06
N TRP A 139 -8.78 20.80 -0.60
CA TRP A 139 -7.80 20.02 -1.36
C TRP A 139 -8.46 19.23 -2.50
N ARG A 140 -9.66 18.68 -2.30
CA ARG A 140 -10.42 18.06 -3.39
C ARG A 140 -10.76 19.06 -4.49
N ALA A 141 -11.11 20.30 -4.15
CA ALA A 141 -11.34 21.35 -5.14
C ALA A 141 -10.08 21.65 -5.97
N LYS A 142 -8.90 21.71 -5.34
CA LYS A 142 -7.62 21.86 -6.06
C LYS A 142 -7.35 20.71 -7.03
N LEU A 143 -7.73 19.48 -6.66
CA LEU A 143 -7.65 18.30 -7.52
C LEU A 143 -8.77 18.25 -8.60
N GLY A 144 -9.66 19.24 -8.65
CA GLY A 144 -10.79 19.26 -9.60
C GLY A 144 -11.88 18.22 -9.28
N LEU A 145 -12.02 17.84 -8.01
CA LEU A 145 -12.98 16.85 -7.53
C LEU A 145 -14.16 17.50 -6.82
N SER A 146 -15.32 16.84 -6.87
CA SER A 146 -16.50 17.25 -6.12
C SER A 146 -16.26 17.18 -4.61
N ASN A 147 -16.87 18.10 -3.87
CA ASN A 147 -16.85 18.10 -2.41
C ASN A 147 -17.48 16.82 -1.85
N LEU A 148 -16.94 16.34 -0.73
CA LEU A 148 -17.54 15.30 0.08
C LEU A 148 -18.44 15.94 1.15
N SER A 149 -19.51 15.24 1.49
CA SER A 149 -20.34 15.58 2.65
C SER A 149 -19.80 14.87 3.89
N GLN A 150 -19.76 15.57 5.02
CA GLN A 150 -19.47 14.94 6.30
C GLN A 150 -20.61 13.97 6.68
N ASP A 151 -20.26 12.76 7.12
CA ASP A 151 -21.22 11.74 7.56
C ASP A 151 -20.86 11.24 8.97
N ASP A 152 -21.79 11.38 9.91
CA ASP A 152 -21.57 11.04 11.32
C ASP A 152 -21.34 9.54 11.54
N THR A 153 -21.90 8.67 10.69
CA THR A 153 -21.68 7.22 10.79
C THR A 153 -20.23 6.89 10.45
N LEU A 154 -19.73 7.43 9.34
CA LEU A 154 -18.34 7.26 8.94
C LEU A 154 -17.39 7.88 9.96
N GLN A 155 -17.76 9.01 10.57
CA GLN A 155 -16.92 9.67 11.56
C GLN A 155 -16.79 8.84 12.84
N ASN A 156 -17.89 8.22 13.28
CA ASN A 156 -17.89 7.29 14.40
C ASN A 156 -17.13 5.99 14.07
N ASN A 157 -17.24 5.49 12.84
CA ASN A 157 -16.46 4.34 12.37
C ASN A 157 -14.95 4.65 12.43
N ALA A 158 -14.53 5.80 11.90
CA ALA A 158 -13.13 6.24 11.95
C ALA A 158 -12.63 6.39 13.39
N LEU A 159 -13.44 6.95 14.29
CA LEU A 159 -13.11 7.05 15.72
C LEU A 159 -12.90 5.68 16.35
N LYS A 160 -13.84 4.76 16.13
CA LYS A 160 -13.76 3.38 16.62
C LYS A 160 -12.49 2.70 16.14
N THR A 161 -12.17 2.78 14.84
CA THR A 161 -10.94 2.19 14.29
C THR A 161 -9.69 2.76 14.95
N CYS A 162 -9.62 4.08 15.17
CA CYS A 162 -8.47 4.71 15.82
C CYS A 162 -8.34 4.29 17.29
N ASP A 163 -9.45 4.19 18.03
CA ASP A 163 -9.45 3.75 19.43
C ASP A 163 -9.07 2.26 19.56
N ASP A 164 -9.67 1.39 18.75
CA ASP A 164 -9.41 -0.06 18.76
C ASP A 164 -8.01 -0.42 18.26
N GLY A 165 -7.45 0.42 17.36
CA GLY A 165 -6.06 0.35 16.94
C GLY A 165 -5.07 0.55 18.10
N ASN A 166 -5.49 1.20 19.20
CA ASN A 166 -4.72 1.41 20.42
C ASN A 166 -3.31 2.01 20.16
N GLY A 167 -3.25 3.03 19.29
CA GLY A 167 -1.99 3.68 18.90
C GLY A 167 -1.21 2.96 17.79
N GLU A 168 -1.78 1.91 17.21
CA GLU A 168 -1.27 1.23 16.01
C GLU A 168 -2.22 1.50 14.81
N MET A 169 -1.65 1.60 13.60
CA MET A 169 -2.41 1.80 12.35
C MET A 169 -3.04 0.48 11.88
N LYS A 170 -4.03 -0.02 12.63
CA LYS A 170 -4.79 -1.22 12.29
C LYS A 170 -6.07 -0.82 11.57
N HIS A 171 -6.15 -1.19 10.30
CA HIS A 171 -7.37 -1.00 9.53
C HIS A 171 -8.49 -1.91 10.03
N GLU A 172 -9.70 -1.34 10.10
CA GLU A 172 -10.95 -2.04 10.42
C GLU A 172 -12.07 -1.38 9.61
N LEU A 173 -12.54 -2.06 8.56
CA LEU A 173 -13.65 -1.58 7.74
C LEU A 173 -14.99 -1.86 8.44
N ASN A 174 -15.54 -0.84 9.07
CA ASN A 174 -16.84 -0.91 9.73
C ASN A 174 -17.99 -0.84 8.70
N PRO A 175 -19.21 -1.29 9.06
CA PRO A 175 -20.35 -1.25 8.14
C PRO A 175 -20.60 0.15 7.58
N GLY A 176 -20.79 0.21 6.25
CA GLY A 176 -20.98 1.47 5.52
C GLY A 176 -19.70 2.14 5.03
N THR A 177 -18.52 1.70 5.51
CA THR A 177 -17.22 2.18 5.03
C THR A 177 -16.82 1.43 3.76
N PHE A 178 -16.47 2.17 2.70
CA PHE A 178 -16.00 1.62 1.41
C PHE A 178 -14.54 1.98 1.09
N GLY A 179 -13.91 2.81 1.91
CA GLY A 179 -12.48 3.08 1.90
C GLY A 179 -12.07 3.66 3.25
N GLN A 180 -10.82 3.41 3.65
CA GLN A 180 -10.29 3.88 4.92
C GLN A 180 -8.82 4.28 4.77
N VAL A 181 -8.45 5.38 5.42
CA VAL A 181 -7.08 5.87 5.49
C VAL A 181 -6.73 6.13 6.95
N LEU A 182 -5.50 5.79 7.36
CA LEU A 182 -4.99 5.99 8.71
C LEU A 182 -3.61 6.63 8.65
N ALA A 183 -3.28 7.50 9.60
CA ALA A 183 -1.93 8.01 9.75
C ALA A 183 -1.70 8.59 11.16
N PRO A 184 -0.45 8.58 11.65
CA PRO A 184 -0.11 9.25 12.90
C PRO A 184 -0.26 10.77 12.77
N GLY A 185 -0.74 11.43 13.83
CA GLY A 185 -0.79 12.90 13.90
C GLY A 185 -1.59 13.39 15.11
N GLN A 186 -1.26 14.58 15.59
CA GLN A 186 -2.00 15.22 16.67
C GLN A 186 -3.35 15.79 16.17
N PRO A 187 -4.34 16.00 17.06
CA PRO A 187 -5.67 16.52 16.68
C PRO A 187 -5.68 17.88 15.98
N ASP A 188 -4.61 18.67 16.03
CA ASP A 188 -4.46 19.95 15.34
C ASP A 188 -3.63 19.84 14.05
N GLU A 189 -3.11 18.66 13.71
CA GLU A 189 -2.25 18.41 12.54
C GLU A 189 -3.01 17.83 11.33
N PHE A 190 -4.34 17.91 11.29
CA PHE A 190 -5.13 17.23 10.24
C PHE A 190 -4.67 17.58 8.82
N GLU A 191 -4.40 18.84 8.50
CA GLU A 191 -3.96 19.22 7.14
C GLU A 191 -2.58 18.62 6.79
N LYS A 192 -1.66 18.58 7.76
CA LYS A 192 -0.35 17.95 7.57
C LYS A 192 -0.50 16.45 7.29
N VAL A 193 -1.42 15.78 7.98
CA VAL A 193 -1.72 14.37 7.73
C VAL A 193 -2.43 14.19 6.38
N PHE A 194 -3.45 14.99 6.10
CA PHE A 194 -4.26 14.86 4.91
C PHE A 194 -3.45 15.11 3.63
N VAL A 195 -2.69 16.20 3.60
CA VAL A 195 -1.89 16.56 2.43
C VAL A 195 -0.58 15.80 2.43
N GLY A 196 0.19 15.94 3.51
CA GLY A 196 1.53 15.37 3.64
C GLY A 196 1.49 13.86 3.78
N GLY A 197 0.71 13.32 4.71
CA GLY A 197 0.66 11.89 4.97
C GLY A 197 -0.05 11.07 3.90
N TRP A 198 -1.11 11.61 3.29
CA TRP A 198 -1.96 10.85 2.37
C TRP A 198 -1.86 11.30 0.91
N LEU A 199 -2.20 12.55 0.59
CA LEU A 199 -2.23 12.98 -0.83
C LEU A 199 -0.83 12.99 -1.48
N CYS A 200 0.20 13.33 -0.71
CA CYS A 200 1.58 13.39 -1.20
C CYS A 200 2.23 12.02 -1.45
N GLU A 201 1.50 10.91 -1.25
CA GLU A 201 1.85 9.63 -1.84
C GLU A 201 1.89 9.67 -3.38
N LYS A 202 1.10 10.56 -3.99
CA LYS A 202 1.09 10.82 -5.44
C LYS A 202 1.34 12.31 -5.70
N PRO A 203 2.58 12.79 -5.59
CA PRO A 203 2.91 14.22 -5.66
C PRO A 203 2.65 14.84 -7.04
N ASP A 204 2.59 14.05 -8.09
CA ASP A 204 2.41 14.50 -9.48
C ASP A 204 0.93 14.64 -9.90
N MET A 205 -0.02 14.46 -8.96
CA MET A 205 -1.44 14.67 -9.27
C MET A 205 -1.71 16.14 -9.64
N PRO A 206 -2.57 16.42 -10.65
CA PRO A 206 -2.97 17.78 -10.97
C PRO A 206 -3.56 18.51 -9.76
N GLY A 207 -3.09 19.73 -9.49
CA GLY A 207 -3.53 20.53 -8.33
C GLY A 207 -2.66 20.41 -7.07
N MET A 208 -1.65 19.55 -7.08
CA MET A 208 -0.67 19.45 -5.98
C MET A 208 0.44 20.51 -6.08
N ASP A 209 0.70 21.06 -7.26
CA ASP A 209 1.53 22.27 -7.52
C ASP A 209 2.85 22.34 -6.71
N GLY A 210 3.52 21.20 -6.52
CA GLY A 210 4.79 21.11 -5.79
C GLY A 210 4.68 21.23 -4.26
N ILE A 211 3.48 21.32 -3.68
CA ILE A 211 3.28 21.45 -2.22
C ILE A 211 3.95 20.32 -1.43
N CYS A 212 4.01 19.13 -2.04
CA CYS A 212 4.60 17.94 -1.43
C CYS A 212 6.09 18.09 -1.15
N ALA A 213 6.81 19.01 -1.79
CA ALA A 213 8.22 19.28 -1.45
C ALA A 213 8.40 19.77 0.01
N SER A 214 7.35 20.29 0.63
CA SER A 214 7.36 20.75 2.02
C SER A 214 6.45 19.91 2.93
N MET A 215 5.24 19.60 2.47
CA MET A 215 4.25 18.89 3.31
C MET A 215 4.59 17.42 3.53
N SER A 216 5.43 16.82 2.68
CA SER A 216 5.89 15.43 2.84
C SER A 216 7.02 15.26 3.87
N ASP A 217 7.54 16.35 4.44
CA ASP A 217 8.65 16.24 5.37
C ASP A 217 8.28 15.40 6.61
N GLY A 218 9.11 14.39 6.90
CA GLY A 218 8.86 13.42 7.96
C GLY A 218 7.94 12.24 7.58
N TRP A 219 7.43 12.17 6.34
CA TRP A 219 6.60 11.06 5.87
C TRP A 219 7.41 10.05 5.03
N ALA A 220 7.15 8.76 5.24
CA ALA A 220 7.77 7.67 4.49
C ALA A 220 6.68 6.76 3.89
N TYR A 221 6.43 6.91 2.59
CA TYR A 221 5.33 6.21 1.91
C TYR A 221 5.69 4.78 1.49
N ASN A 222 6.99 4.45 1.34
CA ASN A 222 7.46 3.14 0.87
C ASN A 222 6.82 2.69 -0.46
N GLY A 223 6.53 3.63 -1.35
CA GLY A 223 5.88 3.38 -2.64
C GLY A 223 4.37 3.11 -2.57
N GLN A 224 3.75 3.27 -1.40
CA GLN A 224 2.29 3.17 -1.26
C GLN A 224 1.60 4.39 -1.86
N THR A 225 0.43 4.17 -2.47
CA THR A 225 -0.43 5.21 -3.06
C THR A 225 -1.89 5.11 -2.60
N GLY A 226 -2.20 4.13 -1.76
CA GLY A 226 -3.56 3.73 -1.45
C GLY A 226 -4.36 4.86 -0.80
N HIS A 227 -3.73 5.69 0.05
CA HIS A 227 -4.43 6.79 0.69
C HIS A 227 -4.77 7.88 -0.33
N ALA A 228 -3.82 8.25 -1.19
CA ALA A 228 -4.08 9.20 -2.26
C ALA A 228 -5.15 8.69 -3.23
N ASP A 229 -5.14 7.40 -3.59
CA ASP A 229 -6.13 6.80 -4.49
C ASP A 229 -7.55 6.82 -3.88
N ILE A 230 -7.69 6.51 -2.59
CA ILE A 230 -8.97 6.58 -1.87
C ILE A 230 -9.49 8.02 -1.81
N LEU A 231 -8.65 8.96 -1.38
CA LEU A 231 -9.07 10.35 -1.13
C LEU A 231 -9.27 11.17 -2.41
N SER A 232 -8.63 10.76 -3.52
CA SER A 232 -8.81 11.37 -4.84
C SER A 232 -9.86 10.67 -5.72
N SER A 233 -10.48 9.59 -5.23
CA SER A 233 -11.55 8.91 -5.95
C SER A 233 -12.76 9.83 -6.16
N LYS A 234 -13.38 9.67 -7.33
CA LYS A 234 -14.63 10.33 -7.73
C LYS A 234 -15.87 9.54 -7.30
N ASP A 235 -15.69 8.30 -6.86
CA ASP A 235 -16.80 7.39 -6.57
C ASP A 235 -17.41 7.65 -5.19
N TYR A 236 -16.63 8.23 -4.28
CA TYR A 236 -17.09 8.59 -2.94
C TYR A 236 -17.77 9.96 -2.91
N THR A 237 -18.80 10.06 -2.09
CA THR A 237 -19.59 11.28 -1.88
C THR A 237 -19.62 11.72 -0.42
N LYS A 238 -19.20 10.83 0.49
CA LYS A 238 -19.21 11.04 1.93
C LYS A 238 -17.86 10.74 2.56
N ILE A 239 -17.60 11.40 3.68
CA ILE A 239 -16.41 11.17 4.51
C ILE A 239 -16.71 11.41 5.98
N GLY A 240 -16.08 10.64 6.84
CA GLY A 240 -16.04 10.86 8.28
C GLY A 240 -14.62 10.71 8.79
N CYS A 241 -14.09 11.73 9.47
CA CYS A 241 -12.73 11.70 10.00
C CYS A 241 -12.72 11.98 11.50
N SER A 242 -11.88 11.25 12.22
CA SER A 242 -11.69 11.39 13.67
C SER A 242 -10.23 11.15 14.05
N ASN A 243 -9.84 11.70 15.21
CA ASN A 243 -8.54 11.42 15.82
C ASN A 243 -8.73 10.73 17.16
N ALA A 244 -7.98 9.65 17.37
CA ALA A 244 -7.80 9.07 18.71
C ALA A 244 -6.39 8.51 18.85
N LYS A 245 -5.85 8.61 20.07
CA LYS A 245 -4.53 8.05 20.44
C LYS A 245 -3.38 8.49 19.51
N GLY A 246 -3.48 9.70 18.95
CA GLY A 246 -2.46 10.24 18.04
C GLY A 246 -2.52 9.63 16.64
N ILE A 247 -3.65 9.05 16.25
CA ILE A 247 -3.92 8.56 14.90
C ILE A 247 -5.14 9.31 14.37
N TRP A 248 -4.98 9.86 13.18
CA TRP A 248 -6.09 10.28 12.34
C TRP A 248 -6.57 9.13 11.49
N GLY A 249 -7.88 8.94 11.44
CA GLY A 249 -8.54 8.05 10.51
C GLY A 249 -9.64 8.76 9.75
N CYS A 250 -9.81 8.41 8.48
CA CYS A 250 -10.96 8.81 7.69
C CYS A 250 -11.56 7.61 6.97
N ASP A 251 -12.88 7.51 7.05
CA ASP A 251 -13.70 6.53 6.34
C ASP A 251 -14.49 7.24 5.24
N VAL A 252 -14.60 6.62 4.06
CA VAL A 252 -15.32 7.17 2.89
C VAL A 252 -16.38 6.21 2.37
N ALA A 253 -17.42 6.77 1.74
CA ALA A 253 -18.50 6.03 1.09
C ALA A 253 -19.07 6.74 -0.13
#